data_AF-A0A7H9EJR8-F1
#
_entry.id   AF-A0A7H9EJR8-F1
#
_cell.length_a   1.000
_cell.length_b   1.000
_cell.length_c   1.000
_cell.angle_alpha   90.00
_cell.angle_beta   90.00
_cell.angle_gamma   90.00
#
_symmetry.space_group_name_H-M   'P 1'
#
loop_
_entity.id
_entity.type
_entity.pdbx_description
1 polymer ?
#
loop_
_entity_poly.entity_id
_entity_poly.type
_entity_poly.pdbx_seq_one_letter_code
_entity_poly.pdbx_strand_id
1 'polypeptide(L)'
;MGSKQQVASEALTVKQQADKDLATANQNLATARTSQQQAQQAASAAKTTADQAAQALTTATNNEQAAKGKLAAVSADEATKQEAVNQAQAALKAAQDELAQAQQDLATKQAALKDAQNDLATKQTAVKTAQDQEQADRDQLAKLQQQLADYQNAPVLVQVAQDKLAQAQQDLATKQTALKDAQDALATKQAALKEAQDNFDQAQAKLDTAQANKDQADQELAAAIEAAKTNAEKYGDQVVVNPVSVTEGAKELPELTLANPQALPVAHNTMALFARVAQSLTALPYGTTVAWNDATKALADMQKASQYTEQALVTFPDGTTKVVNFKLTVTAVAKEITPSQPNTSHHQDNIEPLDGITDAQKASFAGYHVLDGRVVDANGKPVAGWTIRQGIIYNAEGVAVAKVGTPMATPTKAETTLKRTTTLPQTGENESSWLSALGLTVLGTVSALGATLGLRKQN
;
A
#
# COMPACT_ATOMS: atom_id res chain seq x y z
N MET A 1 246.86 17.90 -17.70
CA MET A 1 245.85 18.57 -16.83
C MET A 1 244.42 17.99 -16.99
N GLY A 2 244.18 16.87 -17.68
CA GLY A 2 242.82 16.50 -18.11
C GLY A 2 241.84 15.92 -17.07
N SER A 3 242.32 15.31 -15.97
CA SER A 3 241.46 14.49 -15.11
C SER A 3 240.40 15.24 -14.30
N LYS A 4 240.65 16.50 -13.91
CA LYS A 4 239.71 17.27 -13.07
C LYS A 4 238.49 17.80 -13.83
N GLN A 5 238.59 18.01 -15.14
CA GLN A 5 237.46 18.49 -15.95
C GLN A 5 236.46 17.37 -16.25
N GLN A 6 236.93 16.15 -16.52
CA GLN A 6 236.06 15.00 -16.80
C GLN A 6 235.16 14.67 -15.59
N VAL A 7 235.74 14.56 -14.39
CA VAL A 7 234.99 14.30 -13.14
C VAL A 7 233.96 15.42 -12.87
N ALA A 8 234.29 16.67 -13.21
CA ALA A 8 233.35 17.79 -13.07
C ALA A 8 232.17 17.69 -14.07
N SER A 9 232.40 17.26 -15.32
CA SER A 9 231.32 17.01 -16.29
C SER A 9 230.46 15.79 -15.93
N GLU A 10 231.05 14.73 -15.40
CA GLU A 10 230.34 13.54 -14.94
C GLU A 10 229.46 13.88 -13.73
N ALA A 11 230.00 14.58 -12.72
CA ALA A 11 229.24 15.06 -11.57
C ALA A 11 228.11 16.03 -11.96
N LEU A 12 228.35 16.92 -12.94
CA LEU A 12 227.32 17.81 -13.47
C LEU A 12 226.21 17.03 -14.19
N THR A 13 226.55 15.98 -14.94
CA THR A 13 225.59 15.12 -15.65
C THR A 13 224.75 14.32 -14.66
N VAL A 14 225.36 13.74 -13.63
CA VAL A 14 224.67 13.05 -12.53
C VAL A 14 223.73 14.02 -11.79
N LYS A 15 224.18 15.24 -11.50
CA LYS A 15 223.32 16.26 -10.88
C LYS A 15 222.14 16.63 -11.78
N GLN A 16 222.36 16.89 -13.06
CA GLN A 16 221.30 17.19 -14.03
C GLN A 16 220.29 16.05 -14.18
N GLN A 17 220.73 14.79 -14.07
CA GLN A 17 219.82 13.65 -14.05
C GLN A 17 219.04 13.58 -12.74
N ALA A 18 219.68 13.75 -11.59
CA ALA A 18 218.99 13.81 -10.29
C ALA A 18 217.97 14.98 -10.22
N ASP A 19 218.30 16.15 -10.79
CA ASP A 19 217.38 17.29 -10.91
C ASP A 19 216.16 16.94 -11.79
N LYS A 20 216.34 16.19 -12.89
CA LYS A 20 215.22 15.68 -13.75
C LYS A 20 214.39 14.60 -13.05
N ASP A 21 215.04 13.67 -12.35
CA ASP A 21 214.38 12.58 -11.63
C ASP A 21 213.55 13.15 -10.48
N LEU A 22 214.08 14.16 -9.77
CA LEU A 22 213.36 14.92 -8.75
C LEU A 22 212.19 15.72 -9.34
N ALA A 23 212.36 16.36 -10.49
CA ALA A 23 211.25 17.04 -11.19
C ALA A 23 210.15 16.04 -11.58
N THR A 24 210.53 14.87 -12.11
CA THR A 24 209.62 13.78 -12.50
C THR A 24 208.90 13.18 -11.29
N ALA A 25 209.61 12.95 -10.17
CA ALA A 25 209.03 12.47 -8.92
C ALA A 25 208.04 13.49 -8.33
N ASN A 26 208.36 14.79 -8.37
CA ASN A 26 207.45 15.85 -7.94
C ASN A 26 206.20 15.95 -8.84
N GLN A 27 206.35 15.79 -10.15
CA GLN A 27 205.22 15.74 -11.09
C GLN A 27 204.33 14.53 -10.82
N ASN A 28 204.92 13.34 -10.63
CA ASN A 28 204.18 12.11 -10.30
C ASN A 28 203.46 12.22 -8.95
N LEU A 29 204.08 12.84 -7.94
CA LEU A 29 203.45 13.11 -6.64
C LEU A 29 202.30 14.13 -6.75
N ALA A 30 202.42 15.14 -7.62
CA ALA A 30 201.33 16.07 -7.90
C ALA A 30 200.16 15.36 -8.60
N THR A 31 200.42 14.53 -9.61
CA THR A 31 199.41 13.70 -10.27
C THR A 31 198.72 12.76 -9.27
N ALA A 32 199.49 12.06 -8.43
CA ALA A 32 198.95 11.14 -7.42
C ALA A 32 198.06 11.87 -6.40
N ARG A 33 198.43 13.08 -5.96
CA ARG A 33 197.59 13.93 -5.09
C ARG A 33 196.30 14.36 -5.79
N THR A 34 196.35 14.74 -7.07
CA THR A 34 195.16 15.07 -7.86
C THR A 34 194.23 13.88 -8.00
N SER A 35 194.75 12.69 -8.35
CA SER A 35 193.96 11.45 -8.43
C SER A 35 193.38 11.02 -7.08
N GLN A 36 194.12 11.22 -5.98
CA GLN A 36 193.61 10.99 -4.62
C GLN A 36 192.43 11.93 -4.28
N GLN A 37 192.53 13.22 -4.62
CA GLN A 37 191.45 14.19 -4.42
C GLN A 37 190.23 13.86 -5.30
N GLN A 38 190.43 13.48 -6.55
CA GLN A 38 189.35 13.03 -7.45
C GLN A 38 188.65 11.76 -6.91
N ALA A 39 189.42 10.78 -6.43
CA ALA A 39 188.86 9.57 -5.81
C ALA A 39 188.08 9.87 -4.51
N GLN A 40 188.56 10.82 -3.69
CA GLN A 40 187.85 11.29 -2.49
C GLN A 40 186.53 11.98 -2.86
N GLN A 41 186.54 12.87 -3.87
CA GLN A 41 185.32 13.52 -4.38
C GLN A 41 184.32 12.50 -4.93
N ALA A 42 184.79 11.53 -5.73
CA ALA A 42 183.96 10.46 -6.28
C ALA A 42 183.34 9.57 -5.19
N ALA A 43 184.11 9.23 -4.15
CA ALA A 43 183.62 8.48 -2.99
C ALA A 43 182.57 9.28 -2.18
N SER A 44 182.78 10.59 -1.99
CA SER A 44 181.79 11.46 -1.34
C SER A 44 180.49 11.58 -2.14
N ALA A 45 180.59 11.71 -3.47
CA ALA A 45 179.43 11.72 -4.37
C ALA A 45 178.68 10.37 -4.33
N ALA A 46 179.40 9.25 -4.45
CA ALA A 46 178.82 7.91 -4.37
C ALA A 46 178.13 7.65 -3.01
N LYS A 47 178.71 8.09 -1.89
CA LYS A 47 178.04 8.02 -0.58
C LYS A 47 176.76 8.86 -0.56
N THR A 48 176.79 10.07 -1.13
CA THR A 48 175.62 10.95 -1.21
C THR A 48 174.48 10.29 -2.01
N THR A 49 174.80 9.66 -3.14
CA THR A 49 173.83 8.88 -3.93
C THR A 49 173.32 7.65 -3.18
N ALA A 50 174.16 6.94 -2.42
CA ALA A 50 173.73 5.81 -1.59
C ALA A 50 172.80 6.25 -0.45
N ASP A 51 173.10 7.37 0.23
CA ASP A 51 172.26 7.94 1.28
C ASP A 51 170.89 8.39 0.71
N GLN A 52 170.88 9.00 -0.48
CA GLN A 52 169.66 9.36 -1.21
C GLN A 52 168.84 8.12 -1.62
N ALA A 53 169.49 7.08 -2.13
CA ALA A 53 168.83 5.83 -2.51
C ALA A 53 168.20 5.11 -1.29
N ALA A 54 168.88 5.13 -0.13
CA ALA A 54 168.34 4.61 1.11
C ALA A 54 167.09 5.39 1.57
N GLN A 55 167.11 6.73 1.51
CA GLN A 55 165.95 7.58 1.82
C GLN A 55 164.78 7.35 0.85
N ALA A 56 165.07 7.18 -0.44
CA ALA A 56 164.06 6.87 -1.46
C ALA A 56 163.42 5.49 -1.22
N LEU A 57 164.22 4.47 -0.88
CA LEU A 57 163.73 3.14 -0.51
C LEU A 57 162.85 3.18 0.75
N THR A 58 163.29 3.87 1.82
CA THR A 58 162.48 4.06 3.04
C THR A 58 161.16 4.74 2.72
N THR A 59 161.16 5.76 1.86
CA THR A 59 159.95 6.46 1.41
C THR A 59 159.02 5.52 0.63
N ALA A 60 159.57 4.69 -0.27
CA ALA A 60 158.81 3.70 -1.02
C ALA A 60 158.17 2.65 -0.11
N THR A 61 158.91 2.09 0.85
CA THR A 61 158.37 1.12 1.84
C THR A 61 157.26 1.73 2.70
N ASN A 62 157.42 2.97 3.16
CA ASN A 62 156.38 3.67 3.91
C ASN A 62 155.11 3.90 3.08
N ASN A 63 155.27 4.27 1.80
CA ASN A 63 154.15 4.42 0.86
C ASN A 63 153.48 3.08 0.56
N GLU A 64 154.24 1.99 0.44
CA GLU A 64 153.72 0.63 0.25
C GLU A 64 152.89 0.16 1.45
N GLN A 65 153.36 0.39 2.69
CA GLN A 65 152.59 0.10 3.90
C GLN A 65 151.32 0.95 3.99
N ALA A 66 151.40 2.24 3.67
CA ALA A 66 150.22 3.12 3.62
C ALA A 66 149.21 2.69 2.55
N ALA A 67 149.67 2.19 1.40
CA ALA A 67 148.80 1.62 0.36
C ALA A 67 148.14 0.30 0.80
N LYS A 68 148.88 -0.60 1.45
CA LYS A 68 148.34 -1.85 2.02
C LYS A 68 147.29 -1.56 3.11
N GLY A 69 147.54 -0.59 3.98
CA GLY A 69 146.58 -0.15 5.00
C GLY A 69 145.29 0.41 4.39
N LYS A 70 145.41 1.25 3.35
CA LYS A 70 144.24 1.76 2.59
C LYS A 70 143.46 0.64 1.89
N LEU A 71 144.15 -0.31 1.26
CA LEU A 71 143.51 -1.46 0.60
C LEU A 71 142.73 -2.32 1.60
N ALA A 72 143.33 -2.66 2.74
CA ALA A 72 142.66 -3.41 3.80
C ALA A 72 141.43 -2.69 4.35
N ALA A 73 141.49 -1.37 4.52
CA ALA A 73 140.35 -0.55 4.94
C ALA A 73 139.21 -0.56 3.90
N VAL A 74 139.53 -0.47 2.60
CA VAL A 74 138.54 -0.55 1.51
C VAL A 74 137.89 -1.94 1.46
N SER A 75 138.66 -3.02 1.56
CA SER A 75 138.09 -4.37 1.56
C SER A 75 137.20 -4.65 2.78
N ALA A 76 137.50 -4.06 3.94
CA ALA A 76 136.63 -4.16 5.12
C ALA A 76 135.32 -3.35 4.98
N ASP A 77 135.40 -2.15 4.40
CA ASP A 77 134.24 -1.32 4.06
C ASP A 77 133.35 -1.97 2.99
N GLU A 78 133.95 -2.58 1.96
CA GLU A 78 133.25 -3.35 0.91
C GLU A 78 132.54 -4.59 1.48
N ALA A 79 133.21 -5.38 2.33
CA ALA A 79 132.59 -6.51 3.02
C ALA A 79 131.42 -6.08 3.92
N THR A 80 131.57 -4.96 4.63
CA THR A 80 130.51 -4.39 5.48
C THR A 80 129.30 -3.93 4.65
N LYS A 81 129.54 -3.33 3.48
CA LYS A 81 128.49 -2.90 2.54
C LYS A 81 127.79 -4.08 1.87
N GLN A 82 128.52 -5.13 1.49
CA GLN A 82 127.92 -6.33 0.93
C GLN A 82 126.99 -6.99 1.95
N GLU A 83 127.39 -7.06 3.23
CA GLU A 83 126.53 -7.61 4.27
C GLU A 83 125.29 -6.74 4.55
N ALA A 84 125.44 -5.41 4.54
CA ALA A 84 124.29 -4.50 4.61
C ALA A 84 123.31 -4.68 3.41
N VAL A 85 123.83 -4.95 2.21
CA VAL A 85 123.01 -5.28 1.03
C VAL A 85 122.31 -6.62 1.20
N ASN A 86 122.98 -7.65 1.72
CA ASN A 86 122.37 -8.96 2.01
C ASN A 86 121.18 -8.81 2.99
N GLN A 87 121.38 -8.05 4.07
CA GLN A 87 120.35 -7.80 5.08
C GLN A 87 119.18 -6.97 4.52
N ALA A 88 119.45 -5.97 3.69
CA ALA A 88 118.41 -5.20 3.02
C ALA A 88 117.58 -6.06 2.04
N GLN A 89 118.22 -7.00 1.32
CA GLN A 89 117.52 -7.95 0.45
C GLN A 89 116.65 -8.93 1.25
N ALA A 90 117.15 -9.44 2.38
CA ALA A 90 116.39 -10.31 3.27
C ALA A 90 115.17 -9.59 3.87
N ALA A 91 115.34 -8.34 4.35
CA ALA A 91 114.26 -7.50 4.87
C ALA A 91 113.22 -7.16 3.80
N LEU A 92 113.65 -6.85 2.57
CA LEU A 92 112.74 -6.62 1.44
C LEU A 92 111.90 -7.87 1.12
N LYS A 93 112.50 -9.06 1.11
CA LYS A 93 111.74 -10.29 0.90
C LYS A 93 110.75 -10.56 2.05
N ALA A 94 111.15 -10.39 3.31
CA ALA A 94 110.24 -10.54 4.44
C ALA A 94 109.02 -9.62 4.32
N ALA A 95 109.23 -8.34 4.00
CA ALA A 95 108.14 -7.38 3.77
C ALA A 95 107.24 -7.73 2.56
N GLN A 96 107.79 -8.36 1.51
CA GLN A 96 107.00 -8.87 0.38
C GLN A 96 106.13 -10.08 0.78
N ASP A 97 106.68 -11.00 1.57
CA ASP A 97 105.93 -12.17 2.07
C ASP A 97 104.83 -11.74 3.06
N GLU A 98 105.11 -10.79 3.96
CA GLU A 98 104.12 -10.17 4.85
C GLU A 98 103.00 -9.45 4.09
N LEU A 99 103.35 -8.70 3.04
CA LEU A 99 102.37 -8.02 2.19
C LEU A 99 101.45 -9.02 1.46
N ALA A 100 102.00 -10.15 1.00
CA ALA A 100 101.21 -11.21 0.38
C ALA A 100 100.23 -11.85 1.38
N GLN A 101 100.66 -12.10 2.62
CA GLN A 101 99.77 -12.59 3.67
C GLN A 101 98.67 -11.58 4.01
N ALA A 102 99.02 -10.30 4.16
CA ALA A 102 98.05 -9.24 4.45
C ALA A 102 97.00 -9.07 3.34
N GLN A 103 97.37 -9.28 2.07
CA GLN A 103 96.44 -9.30 0.93
C GLN A 103 95.52 -10.53 0.97
N GLN A 104 96.03 -11.70 1.33
CA GLN A 104 95.23 -12.91 1.48
C GLN A 104 94.21 -12.77 2.63
N ASP A 105 94.68 -12.31 3.80
CA ASP A 105 93.84 -12.05 4.97
C ASP A 105 92.72 -11.05 4.65
N LEU A 106 93.04 -9.95 3.96
CA LEU A 106 92.06 -8.96 3.52
C LEU A 106 90.99 -9.58 2.61
N ALA A 107 91.38 -10.41 1.64
CA ALA A 107 90.44 -11.10 0.76
C ALA A 107 89.52 -12.06 1.54
N THR A 108 90.07 -12.81 2.51
CA THR A 108 89.29 -13.67 3.40
C THR A 108 88.32 -12.87 4.29
N LYS A 109 88.72 -11.70 4.81
CA LYS A 109 87.81 -10.82 5.58
C LYS A 109 86.73 -10.20 4.71
N GLN A 110 87.03 -9.84 3.45
CA GLN A 110 86.03 -9.34 2.49
C GLN A 110 84.99 -10.41 2.12
N ALA A 111 85.41 -11.66 1.93
CA ALA A 111 84.50 -12.78 1.71
C ALA A 111 83.58 -13.00 2.93
N ALA A 112 84.16 -13.13 4.13
CA ALA A 112 83.40 -13.30 5.37
C ALA A 112 82.42 -12.15 5.66
N LEU A 113 82.77 -10.91 5.32
CA LEU A 113 81.87 -9.75 5.42
C LEU A 113 80.68 -9.87 4.47
N LYS A 114 80.91 -10.30 3.22
CA LYS A 114 79.85 -10.53 2.23
C LYS A 114 78.91 -11.66 2.67
N ASP A 115 79.44 -12.74 3.21
CA ASP A 115 78.63 -13.87 3.70
C ASP A 115 77.78 -13.45 4.92
N ALA A 116 78.34 -12.65 5.83
CA ALA A 116 77.59 -12.06 6.94
C ALA A 116 76.49 -11.09 6.48
N GLN A 117 76.71 -10.32 5.42
CA GLN A 117 75.69 -9.46 4.79
C GLN A 117 74.55 -10.31 4.17
N ASN A 118 74.90 -11.43 3.51
CA ASN A 118 73.92 -12.36 2.94
C ASN A 118 73.07 -13.06 4.01
N ASP A 119 73.68 -13.52 5.11
CA ASP A 119 72.93 -14.10 6.23
C ASP A 119 72.02 -13.06 6.88
N LEU A 120 72.51 -11.84 7.14
CA LEU A 120 71.70 -10.75 7.70
C LEU A 120 70.44 -10.47 6.85
N ALA A 121 70.58 -10.36 5.52
CA ALA A 121 69.43 -10.18 4.62
C ALA A 121 68.46 -11.38 4.66
N THR A 122 69.00 -12.59 4.78
CA THR A 122 68.21 -13.83 4.94
C THR A 122 67.45 -13.83 6.28
N LYS A 123 68.10 -13.46 7.38
CA LYS A 123 67.46 -13.34 8.72
C LYS A 123 66.38 -12.25 8.73
N GLN A 124 66.64 -11.09 8.13
CA GLN A 124 65.65 -10.00 8.01
C GLN A 124 64.41 -10.46 7.25
N THR A 125 64.60 -11.20 6.16
CA THR A 125 63.50 -11.79 5.37
C THR A 125 62.71 -12.79 6.24
N ALA A 126 63.39 -13.72 6.92
CA ALA A 126 62.76 -14.72 7.78
C ALA A 126 61.98 -14.10 8.96
N VAL A 127 62.52 -13.04 9.59
CA VAL A 127 61.82 -12.28 10.63
C VAL A 127 60.55 -11.63 10.09
N LYS A 128 60.59 -11.03 8.89
CA LYS A 128 59.39 -10.49 8.27
C LYS A 128 58.35 -11.57 7.98
N THR A 129 58.74 -12.71 7.42
CA THR A 129 57.82 -13.84 7.19
C THR A 129 57.20 -14.34 8.49
N ALA A 130 57.96 -14.39 9.60
CA ALA A 130 57.42 -14.76 10.90
C ALA A 130 56.41 -13.73 11.45
N GLN A 131 56.65 -12.43 11.26
CA GLN A 131 55.70 -11.36 11.63
C GLN A 131 54.41 -11.41 10.81
N ASP A 132 54.53 -11.62 9.50
CA ASP A 132 53.39 -11.75 8.60
C ASP A 132 52.53 -13.00 8.95
N GLN A 133 53.16 -14.10 9.39
CA GLN A 133 52.46 -15.28 9.92
C GLN A 133 51.81 -15.05 11.29
N GLU A 134 52.47 -14.34 12.22
CA GLU A 134 51.91 -14.06 13.55
C GLU A 134 50.59 -13.27 13.44
N GLN A 135 50.50 -12.32 12.49
CA GLN A 135 49.26 -11.60 12.23
C GLN A 135 48.17 -12.52 11.68
N ALA A 136 48.50 -13.44 10.75
CA ALA A 136 47.54 -14.39 10.20
C ALA A 136 47.00 -15.36 11.29
N ASP A 137 47.85 -15.78 12.22
CA ASP A 137 47.48 -16.64 13.35
C ASP A 137 46.58 -15.89 14.35
N ARG A 138 46.86 -14.60 14.63
CA ARG A 138 45.98 -13.72 15.43
C ARG A 138 44.62 -13.51 14.78
N ASP A 139 44.57 -13.26 13.47
CA ASP A 139 43.31 -13.11 12.72
C ASP A 139 42.49 -14.41 12.71
N GLN A 140 43.16 -15.56 12.71
CA GLN A 140 42.50 -16.87 12.78
C GLN A 140 41.99 -17.17 14.19
N LEU A 141 42.75 -16.81 15.23
CA LEU A 141 42.30 -16.90 16.63
C LEU A 141 41.05 -16.06 16.89
N ALA A 142 40.99 -14.84 16.37
CA ALA A 142 39.81 -13.97 16.50
C ALA A 142 38.55 -14.59 15.87
N LYS A 143 38.68 -15.23 14.69
CA LYS A 143 37.56 -15.96 14.05
C LYS A 143 37.09 -17.14 14.88
N LEU A 144 38.02 -17.91 15.46
CA LEU A 144 37.70 -19.04 16.35
C LEU A 144 37.02 -18.58 17.64
N GLN A 145 37.42 -17.42 18.20
CA GLN A 145 36.77 -16.82 19.36
C GLN A 145 35.33 -16.37 19.05
N GLN A 146 35.09 -15.76 17.88
CA GLN A 146 33.72 -15.42 17.44
C GLN A 146 32.87 -16.68 17.26
N GLN A 147 33.36 -17.69 16.55
CA GLN A 147 32.62 -18.96 16.37
C GLN A 147 32.31 -19.64 17.70
N LEU A 148 33.21 -19.58 18.68
CA LEU A 148 32.96 -20.11 20.02
C LEU A 148 31.86 -19.33 20.75
N ALA A 149 31.79 -18.01 20.61
CA ALA A 149 30.70 -17.19 21.15
C ALA A 149 29.37 -17.51 20.48
N ASP A 150 29.35 -17.69 19.15
CA ASP A 150 28.15 -18.08 18.38
C ASP A 150 27.62 -19.45 18.86
N TYR A 151 28.53 -20.43 19.06
CA TYR A 151 28.19 -21.74 19.61
C TYR A 151 27.68 -21.68 21.06
N GLN A 152 28.22 -20.80 21.91
CA GLN A 152 27.73 -20.61 23.28
C GLN A 152 26.35 -19.94 23.32
N ASN A 153 26.00 -19.13 22.32
CA ASN A 153 24.69 -18.48 22.22
C ASN A 153 23.62 -19.39 21.57
N ALA A 154 24.02 -20.41 20.81
CA ALA A 154 23.09 -21.31 20.11
C ALA A 154 22.05 -21.99 21.03
N PRO A 155 22.38 -22.49 22.26
CA PRO A 155 21.38 -23.01 23.19
C PRO A 155 20.32 -21.98 23.61
N VAL A 156 20.71 -20.71 23.76
CA VAL A 156 19.78 -19.62 24.13
C VAL A 156 18.81 -19.34 22.97
N LEU A 157 19.32 -19.31 21.74
CA LEU A 157 18.49 -19.15 20.55
C LEU A 157 17.53 -20.33 20.34
N VAL A 158 17.98 -21.56 20.64
CA VAL A 158 17.11 -22.76 20.62
C VAL A 158 16.04 -22.69 21.70
N GLN A 159 16.37 -22.26 22.93
CA GLN A 159 15.37 -22.08 24.00
C GLN A 159 14.32 -21.03 23.60
N VAL A 160 14.74 -19.86 23.12
CA VAL A 160 13.81 -18.80 22.65
C VAL A 160 12.93 -19.28 21.48
N ALA A 161 13.41 -20.20 20.64
CA ALA A 161 12.60 -20.82 19.60
C ALA A 161 11.59 -21.85 20.17
N GLN A 162 11.97 -22.62 21.18
CA GLN A 162 11.08 -23.56 21.89
C GLN A 162 9.99 -22.82 22.67
N ASP A 163 10.34 -21.74 23.37
CA ASP A 163 9.41 -20.91 24.13
C ASP A 163 8.35 -20.28 23.20
N LYS A 164 8.77 -19.76 22.04
CA LYS A 164 7.88 -19.25 20.99
C LYS A 164 6.99 -20.34 20.38
N LEU A 165 7.51 -21.57 20.21
CA LEU A 165 6.71 -22.69 19.73
C LEU A 165 5.64 -23.09 20.76
N ALA A 166 5.98 -23.14 22.06
CA ALA A 166 5.03 -23.41 23.13
C ALA A 166 3.95 -22.31 23.21
N GLN A 167 4.33 -21.04 23.09
CA GLN A 167 3.39 -19.92 23.02
C GLN A 167 2.43 -20.04 21.83
N ALA A 168 2.96 -20.33 20.63
CA ALA A 168 2.15 -20.52 19.43
C ALA A 168 1.19 -21.73 19.54
N GLN A 169 1.59 -22.79 20.23
CA GLN A 169 0.73 -23.94 20.53
C GLN A 169 -0.40 -23.58 21.52
N GLN A 170 -0.11 -22.77 22.55
CA GLN A 170 -1.11 -22.26 23.49
C GLN A 170 -2.11 -21.32 22.81
N ASP A 171 -1.65 -20.41 21.96
CA ASP A 171 -2.51 -19.54 21.16
C ASP A 171 -3.39 -20.36 20.21
N LEU A 172 -2.84 -21.37 19.51
CA LEU A 172 -3.61 -22.26 18.64
C LEU A 172 -4.72 -23.00 19.41
N ALA A 173 -4.42 -23.57 20.57
CA ALA A 173 -5.42 -24.22 21.41
C ALA A 173 -6.52 -23.25 21.85
N THR A 174 -6.15 -22.03 22.27
CA THR A 174 -7.10 -20.97 22.65
C THR A 174 -8.01 -20.57 21.48
N LYS A 175 -7.47 -20.46 20.26
CA LYS A 175 -8.26 -20.18 19.05
C LYS A 175 -9.16 -21.34 18.64
N GLN A 176 -8.74 -22.59 18.86
CA GLN A 176 -9.57 -23.77 18.64
C GLN A 176 -10.77 -23.82 19.61
N THR A 177 -10.57 -23.51 20.89
CA THR A 177 -11.66 -23.37 21.87
C THR A 177 -12.62 -22.26 21.46
N ALA A 178 -12.12 -21.05 21.17
CA ALA A 178 -12.97 -19.93 20.76
C ALA A 178 -13.76 -20.20 19.46
N LEU A 179 -13.22 -21.00 18.54
CA LEU A 179 -13.94 -21.46 17.34
C LEU A 179 -15.06 -22.45 17.69
N LYS A 180 -14.81 -23.39 18.61
CA LYS A 180 -15.83 -24.33 19.12
C LYS A 180 -16.98 -23.58 19.79
N ASP A 181 -16.67 -22.62 20.66
CA ASP A 181 -17.66 -21.81 21.37
C ASP A 181 -18.51 -20.98 20.38
N ALA A 182 -17.89 -20.42 19.35
CA ALA A 182 -18.58 -19.67 18.30
C ALA A 182 -19.50 -20.57 17.43
N GLN A 183 -19.10 -21.82 17.17
CA GLN A 183 -19.94 -22.81 16.46
C GLN A 183 -21.16 -23.21 17.29
N ASP A 184 -20.97 -23.46 18.58
CA ASP A 184 -22.07 -23.82 19.50
C ASP A 184 -23.05 -22.65 19.66
N ALA A 185 -22.53 -21.42 19.81
CA ALA A 185 -23.35 -20.21 19.85
C ALA A 185 -24.12 -19.97 18.54
N LEU A 186 -23.52 -20.24 17.38
CA LEU A 186 -24.20 -20.15 16.09
C LEU A 186 -25.35 -21.17 15.99
N ALA A 187 -25.13 -22.43 16.41
CA ALA A 187 -26.17 -23.45 16.45
C ALA A 187 -27.34 -23.05 17.36
N THR A 188 -27.04 -22.48 18.55
CA THR A 188 -28.08 -21.93 19.45
C THR A 188 -28.86 -20.79 18.79
N LYS A 189 -28.21 -19.88 18.05
CA LYS A 189 -28.89 -18.79 17.33
C LYS A 189 -29.71 -19.29 16.15
N GLN A 190 -29.29 -20.35 15.46
CA GLN A 190 -30.08 -21.00 14.40
C GLN A 190 -31.35 -21.66 14.95
N ALA A 191 -31.26 -22.35 16.10
CA ALA A 191 -32.42 -22.91 16.78
C ALA A 191 -33.42 -21.83 17.20
N ALA A 192 -32.94 -20.76 17.85
CA ALA A 192 -33.78 -19.63 18.27
C ALA A 192 -34.40 -18.85 17.08
N LEU A 193 -33.71 -18.78 15.94
CA LEU A 193 -34.27 -18.21 14.70
C LEU A 193 -35.43 -19.06 14.18
N LYS A 194 -35.29 -20.39 14.16
CA LYS A 194 -36.39 -21.27 13.76
C LYS A 194 -37.57 -21.19 14.73
N GLU A 195 -37.32 -21.15 16.04
CA GLU A 195 -38.39 -20.96 17.03
C GLU A 195 -39.12 -19.61 16.82
N ALA A 196 -38.40 -18.54 16.47
CA ALA A 196 -39.01 -17.26 16.13
C ALA A 196 -39.84 -17.30 14.84
N GLN A 197 -39.40 -18.06 13.82
CA GLN A 197 -40.17 -18.31 12.59
C GLN A 197 -41.45 -19.11 12.88
N ASP A 198 -41.33 -20.22 13.61
CA ASP A 198 -42.47 -21.07 13.97
C ASP A 198 -43.50 -20.32 14.84
N ASN A 199 -43.06 -19.36 15.65
CA ASN A 199 -43.95 -18.46 16.40
C ASN A 199 -44.56 -17.34 15.54
N PHE A 200 -43.84 -16.84 14.53
CA PHE A 200 -44.37 -15.87 13.57
C PHE A 200 -45.49 -16.50 12.71
N ASP A 201 -45.27 -17.70 12.18
CA ASP A 201 -46.27 -18.41 11.37
C ASP A 201 -47.54 -18.72 12.18
N GLN A 202 -47.39 -19.09 13.46
CA GLN A 202 -48.53 -19.23 14.39
C GLN A 202 -49.25 -17.92 14.68
N ALA A 203 -48.55 -16.78 14.70
CA ALA A 203 -49.17 -15.46 14.88
C ALA A 203 -49.93 -15.03 13.61
N GLN A 204 -49.38 -15.29 12.43
CA GLN A 204 -50.05 -15.03 11.15
C GLN A 204 -51.33 -15.87 11.02
N ALA A 205 -51.27 -17.18 11.27
CA ALA A 205 -52.46 -18.04 11.22
C ALA A 205 -53.57 -17.60 12.19
N LYS A 206 -53.22 -17.04 13.35
CA LYS A 206 -54.19 -16.44 14.30
C LYS A 206 -54.78 -15.14 13.78
N LEU A 207 -54.00 -14.30 13.10
CA LEU A 207 -54.48 -13.09 12.44
C LEU A 207 -55.44 -13.42 11.29
N ASP A 208 -55.10 -14.38 10.45
CA ASP A 208 -55.95 -14.85 9.34
C ASP A 208 -57.28 -15.41 9.87
N THR A 209 -57.23 -16.19 10.95
CA THR A 209 -58.43 -16.70 11.65
C THR A 209 -59.29 -15.58 12.22
N ALA A 210 -58.67 -14.56 12.85
CA ALA A 210 -59.40 -13.41 13.40
C ALA A 210 -60.06 -12.57 12.30
N GLN A 211 -59.40 -12.41 11.15
CA GLN A 211 -59.96 -11.73 9.98
C GLN A 211 -61.17 -12.49 9.42
N ALA A 212 -61.07 -13.82 9.22
CA ALA A 212 -62.19 -14.64 8.78
C ALA A 212 -63.40 -14.56 9.73
N ASN A 213 -63.17 -14.61 11.04
CA ASN A 213 -64.24 -14.47 12.04
C ASN A 213 -64.92 -13.09 11.99
N LYS A 214 -64.16 -12.01 11.77
CA LYS A 214 -64.69 -10.66 11.58
C LYS A 214 -65.56 -10.59 10.31
N ASP A 215 -65.07 -11.14 9.20
CA ASP A 215 -65.77 -11.09 7.92
C ASP A 215 -67.01 -11.99 7.89
N GLN A 216 -67.08 -13.02 8.74
CA GLN A 216 -68.31 -13.75 9.05
C GLN A 216 -69.28 -12.91 9.88
N ALA A 217 -68.82 -12.25 10.95
CA ALA A 217 -69.67 -11.41 11.81
C ALA A 217 -70.32 -10.25 11.04
N ASP A 218 -69.60 -9.64 10.09
CA ASP A 218 -70.15 -8.61 9.20
C ASP A 218 -71.27 -9.15 8.29
N GLN A 219 -71.15 -10.40 7.82
CA GLN A 219 -72.19 -11.07 7.01
C GLN A 219 -73.42 -11.41 7.86
N GLU A 220 -73.22 -11.92 9.08
CA GLU A 220 -74.30 -12.22 10.03
C GLU A 220 -75.07 -10.95 10.43
N LEU A 221 -74.36 -9.84 10.65
CA LEU A 221 -74.97 -8.53 10.90
C LEU A 221 -75.81 -8.04 9.71
N ALA A 222 -75.29 -8.15 8.48
CA ALA A 222 -76.04 -7.77 7.28
C ALA A 222 -77.31 -8.62 7.09
N ALA A 223 -77.22 -9.94 7.35
CA ALA A 223 -78.37 -10.84 7.30
C ALA A 223 -79.41 -10.52 8.38
N ALA A 224 -78.98 -10.18 9.60
CA ALA A 224 -79.87 -9.78 10.68
C ALA A 224 -80.63 -8.47 10.39
N ILE A 225 -79.97 -7.49 9.76
CA ILE A 225 -80.59 -6.22 9.34
C ILE A 225 -81.68 -6.47 8.28
N GLU A 226 -81.43 -7.31 7.27
CA GLU A 226 -82.44 -7.67 6.27
C GLU A 226 -83.62 -8.48 6.85
N ALA A 227 -83.35 -9.33 7.84
CA ALA A 227 -84.39 -10.10 8.53
C ALA A 227 -85.29 -9.26 9.45
N ALA A 228 -84.82 -8.10 9.93
CA ALA A 228 -85.53 -7.23 10.85
C ALA A 228 -86.55 -6.27 10.17
N LYS A 229 -86.55 -6.16 8.84
CA LYS A 229 -87.46 -5.28 8.09
C LYS A 229 -88.92 -5.72 8.24
N THR A 230 -89.78 -4.78 8.63
CA THR A 230 -91.22 -4.99 8.77
C THR A 230 -91.91 -5.16 7.41
N ASN A 231 -93.14 -5.70 7.42
CA ASN A 231 -93.93 -5.81 6.20
C ASN A 231 -94.30 -4.42 5.62
N ALA A 232 -94.50 -3.41 6.45
CA ALA A 232 -94.71 -2.03 5.97
C ALA A 232 -93.49 -1.44 5.26
N GLU A 233 -92.26 -1.77 5.68
CA GLU A 233 -91.04 -1.37 4.98
C GLU A 233 -90.78 -2.19 3.72
N LYS A 234 -91.17 -3.47 3.72
CA LYS A 234 -90.88 -4.44 2.65
C LYS A 234 -91.92 -4.47 1.52
N TYR A 235 -93.18 -4.15 1.84
CA TYR A 235 -94.33 -4.23 0.93
C TYR A 235 -95.17 -2.93 0.89
N GLY A 236 -94.96 -1.98 1.80
CA GLY A 236 -95.81 -0.78 1.93
C GLY A 236 -95.89 0.11 0.68
N ASP A 237 -94.83 0.18 -0.11
CA ASP A 237 -94.81 0.96 -1.37
C ASP A 237 -95.41 0.19 -2.56
N GLN A 238 -95.75 -1.08 -2.39
CA GLN A 238 -96.41 -1.91 -3.40
C GLN A 238 -97.94 -1.88 -3.26
N VAL A 239 -98.49 -1.32 -2.17
CA VAL A 239 -99.93 -1.37 -1.89
C VAL A 239 -100.71 -0.37 -2.73
N VAL A 240 -101.73 -0.88 -3.41
CA VAL A 240 -102.73 -0.11 -4.14
C VAL A 240 -104.12 -0.50 -3.65
N VAL A 241 -104.93 0.51 -3.31
CA VAL A 241 -106.35 0.34 -2.96
C VAL A 241 -107.19 0.69 -4.19
N ASN A 242 -108.21 -0.13 -4.48
CA ASN A 242 -109.09 0.11 -5.62
C ASN A 242 -109.84 1.44 -5.45
N PRO A 243 -110.01 2.25 -6.51
CA PRO A 243 -110.87 3.42 -6.46
C PRO A 243 -112.32 3.00 -6.29
N VAL A 244 -113.10 3.79 -5.55
CA VAL A 244 -114.49 3.45 -5.19
C VAL A 244 -115.44 4.56 -5.66
N SER A 245 -116.65 4.17 -6.08
CA SER A 245 -117.67 5.08 -6.60
C SER A 245 -118.98 4.92 -5.86
N VAL A 246 -119.63 6.04 -5.54
CA VAL A 246 -120.89 6.11 -4.77
C VAL A 246 -121.80 7.21 -5.32
N THR A 247 -123.07 7.20 -4.91
CA THR A 247 -124.05 8.25 -5.23
C THR A 247 -124.07 9.30 -4.12
N GLU A 248 -124.25 10.57 -4.50
CA GLU A 248 -124.37 11.71 -3.60
C GLU A 248 -125.48 11.49 -2.54
N GLY A 249 -125.16 11.74 -1.26
CA GLY A 249 -126.09 11.56 -0.14
C GLY A 249 -126.25 10.12 0.36
N ALA A 250 -125.41 9.18 -0.09
CA ALA A 250 -125.33 7.84 0.50
C ALA A 250 -124.91 7.91 1.98
N LYS A 251 -125.48 7.01 2.81
CA LYS A 251 -125.42 7.08 4.29
C LYS A 251 -124.43 6.14 4.96
N GLU A 252 -123.85 5.21 4.20
CA GLU A 252 -122.93 4.19 4.68
C GLU A 252 -121.70 4.16 3.76
N LEU A 253 -120.51 3.95 4.33
CA LEU A 253 -119.28 3.86 3.55
C LEU A 253 -119.23 2.54 2.78
N PRO A 254 -118.76 2.55 1.52
CA PRO A 254 -118.48 1.32 0.79
C PRO A 254 -117.24 0.62 1.37
N GLU A 255 -117.20 -0.71 1.23
CA GLU A 255 -116.05 -1.52 1.62
C GLU A 255 -114.84 -1.23 0.72
N LEU A 256 -113.65 -1.11 1.32
CA LEU A 256 -112.40 -0.92 0.58
C LEU A 256 -111.81 -2.27 0.18
N THR A 257 -111.25 -2.33 -1.02
CA THR A 257 -110.58 -3.55 -1.53
C THR A 257 -109.19 -3.22 -2.03
N LEU A 258 -108.26 -4.15 -1.84
CA LEU A 258 -106.90 -4.06 -2.36
C LEU A 258 -106.89 -4.45 -3.84
N ALA A 259 -106.15 -3.70 -4.66
CA ALA A 259 -105.94 -4.01 -6.07
C ALA A 259 -104.90 -5.13 -6.25
N ASN A 260 -103.94 -5.21 -5.33
CA ASN A 260 -102.97 -6.30 -5.26
C ASN A 260 -103.66 -7.62 -4.91
N PRO A 261 -103.29 -8.75 -5.55
CA PRO A 261 -103.67 -10.05 -5.02
C PRO A 261 -103.03 -10.25 -3.64
N GLN A 262 -103.79 -10.81 -2.69
CA GLN A 262 -103.14 -11.39 -1.51
C GLN A 262 -102.51 -12.72 -1.91
N ALA A 263 -101.34 -13.03 -1.36
CA ALA A 263 -100.80 -14.38 -1.38
C ALA A 263 -101.82 -15.35 -0.75
N LEU A 264 -101.90 -16.59 -1.22
CA LEU A 264 -102.81 -17.59 -0.64
C LEU A 264 -102.43 -17.89 0.82
N PRO A 265 -103.41 -18.26 1.68
CA PRO A 265 -103.12 -18.72 3.04
C PRO A 265 -102.16 -19.90 3.00
N VAL A 266 -100.96 -19.71 3.57
CA VAL A 266 -99.94 -20.75 3.53
C VAL A 266 -100.25 -21.80 4.60
N ALA A 267 -100.78 -22.93 4.17
CA ALA A 267 -100.92 -24.11 5.03
C ALA A 267 -99.55 -24.49 5.61
N HIS A 268 -99.51 -24.84 6.91
CA HIS A 268 -98.30 -24.95 7.76
C HIS A 268 -97.25 -26.03 7.39
N ASN A 269 -97.23 -26.54 6.16
CA ASN A 269 -96.19 -27.42 5.66
C ASN A 269 -94.97 -26.59 5.20
N THR A 270 -94.08 -26.31 6.16
CA THR A 270 -92.95 -25.37 6.12
C THR A 270 -91.90 -25.58 5.01
N MET A 271 -91.98 -26.67 4.24
CA MET A 271 -90.93 -27.08 3.30
C MET A 271 -91.20 -26.70 1.82
N ALA A 272 -92.41 -26.24 1.49
CA ALA A 272 -92.72 -25.62 0.19
C ALA A 272 -92.55 -24.08 0.21
N LEU A 273 -92.15 -23.52 1.35
CA LEU A 273 -92.34 -22.11 1.71
C LEU A 273 -91.48 -21.14 0.89
N PHE A 274 -90.17 -21.39 0.81
CA PHE A 274 -89.23 -20.48 0.16
C PHE A 274 -89.34 -20.46 -1.38
N ALA A 275 -89.81 -21.54 -2.01
CA ALA A 275 -89.87 -21.66 -3.47
C ALA A 275 -91.03 -20.89 -4.12
N ARG A 276 -92.07 -20.52 -3.37
CA ARG A 276 -93.23 -19.77 -3.89
C ARG A 276 -93.26 -18.28 -3.53
N VAL A 277 -92.59 -17.87 -2.45
CA VAL A 277 -92.52 -16.46 -2.03
C VAL A 277 -91.75 -15.58 -3.04
N ALA A 278 -90.91 -16.16 -3.89
CA ALA A 278 -90.23 -15.44 -4.98
C ALA A 278 -91.13 -15.10 -6.19
N GLN A 279 -92.37 -15.62 -6.26
CA GLN A 279 -93.25 -15.41 -7.42
C GLN A 279 -94.21 -14.24 -7.16
N SER A 280 -93.80 -13.07 -7.66
CA SER A 280 -94.43 -11.73 -7.60
C SER A 280 -94.19 -10.90 -6.32
N LEU A 281 -93.27 -9.92 -6.43
CA LEU A 281 -93.13 -8.76 -5.53
C LEU A 281 -94.27 -7.73 -5.76
N THR A 282 -95.49 -8.22 -5.90
CA THR A 282 -96.73 -7.44 -6.07
C THR A 282 -97.91 -8.08 -5.34
N ALA A 283 -97.79 -9.34 -4.90
CA ALA A 283 -98.75 -9.96 -4.01
C ALA A 283 -98.48 -9.54 -2.56
N LEU A 284 -99.51 -9.06 -1.86
CA LEU A 284 -99.39 -8.66 -0.46
C LEU A 284 -99.48 -9.90 0.46
N PRO A 285 -98.81 -9.90 1.62
CA PRO A 285 -98.82 -11.06 2.52
C PRO A 285 -100.25 -11.37 3.02
N TYR A 286 -100.60 -12.65 3.11
CA TYR A 286 -101.95 -13.09 3.43
C TYR A 286 -102.42 -12.56 4.79
N GLY A 287 -103.61 -11.97 4.83
CA GLY A 287 -104.15 -11.30 6.02
C GLY A 287 -103.86 -9.80 6.06
N THR A 288 -103.27 -9.22 5.00
CA THR A 288 -103.23 -7.77 4.85
C THR A 288 -104.66 -7.24 4.69
N THR A 289 -105.08 -6.34 5.58
CA THR A 289 -106.42 -5.72 5.56
C THR A 289 -106.34 -4.25 5.15
N VAL A 290 -107.48 -3.69 4.74
CA VAL A 290 -107.61 -2.28 4.39
C VAL A 290 -108.88 -1.72 5.02
N ALA A 291 -108.78 -0.53 5.61
CA ALA A 291 -109.88 0.19 6.23
C ALA A 291 -109.81 1.68 5.86
N TRP A 292 -110.89 2.42 6.06
CA TRP A 292 -110.88 3.88 5.96
C TRP A 292 -110.00 4.48 7.07
N ASN A 293 -109.01 5.30 6.71
CA ASN A 293 -108.13 5.97 7.68
C ASN A 293 -108.88 7.08 8.44
N ASP A 294 -109.75 7.81 7.72
CA ASP A 294 -110.73 8.73 8.30
C ASP A 294 -112.11 8.47 7.67
N ALA A 295 -112.90 7.64 8.36
CA ALA A 295 -114.27 7.36 7.99
C ALA A 295 -115.19 8.61 8.07
N THR A 296 -114.86 9.58 8.94
CA THR A 296 -115.69 10.77 9.19
C THR A 296 -115.59 11.74 8.03
N LYS A 297 -114.37 11.99 7.55
CA LYS A 297 -114.11 12.78 6.34
C LYS A 297 -114.82 12.18 5.13
N ALA A 298 -114.64 10.86 4.91
CA ALA A 298 -115.25 10.18 3.77
C ALA A 298 -116.79 10.28 3.76
N LEU A 299 -117.45 10.09 4.90
CA LEU A 299 -118.91 10.25 5.04
C LEU A 299 -119.39 11.69 4.75
N ALA A 300 -118.57 12.70 5.08
CA ALA A 300 -118.86 14.10 4.80
C ALA A 300 -118.67 14.44 3.31
N ASP A 301 -117.59 13.98 2.69
CA ASP A 301 -117.32 14.19 1.27
C ASP A 301 -118.33 13.45 0.38
N MET A 302 -118.90 12.33 0.83
CA MET A 302 -120.05 11.65 0.19
C MET A 302 -121.35 12.46 0.13
N GLN A 303 -121.46 13.59 0.84
CA GLN A 303 -122.62 14.48 0.77
C GLN A 303 -122.60 15.46 -0.42
N LYS A 304 -121.55 15.42 -1.26
CA LYS A 304 -121.40 16.33 -2.40
C LYS A 304 -120.73 15.64 -3.59
N ALA A 305 -121.29 15.77 -4.79
CA ALA A 305 -120.71 15.19 -5.99
C ALA A 305 -119.36 15.83 -6.38
N SER A 306 -118.28 15.03 -6.34
CA SER A 306 -116.93 15.40 -6.78
C SER A 306 -116.04 14.13 -6.87
N GLN A 307 -114.79 14.28 -7.31
CA GLN A 307 -113.72 13.34 -7.00
C GLN A 307 -112.96 13.81 -5.76
N TYR A 308 -112.69 12.86 -4.86
CA TYR A 308 -111.98 13.07 -3.60
C TYR A 308 -110.77 12.14 -3.53
N THR A 309 -109.65 12.68 -3.03
CA THR A 309 -108.53 11.84 -2.58
C THR A 309 -108.81 11.46 -1.13
N GLU A 310 -108.83 10.16 -0.87
CA GLU A 310 -109.13 9.58 0.44
C GLU A 310 -107.98 8.72 0.92
N GLN A 311 -107.92 8.53 2.23
CA GLN A 311 -106.87 7.73 2.86
C GLN A 311 -107.43 6.40 3.36
N ALA A 312 -106.74 5.34 2.98
CA ALA A 312 -106.94 4.01 3.52
C ALA A 312 -105.80 3.67 4.49
N LEU A 313 -106.16 3.14 5.65
CA LEU A 313 -105.21 2.50 6.55
C LEU A 313 -105.08 1.04 6.15
N VAL A 314 -103.90 0.65 5.69
CA VAL A 314 -103.56 -0.73 5.35
C VAL A 314 -102.82 -1.33 6.53
N THR A 315 -103.25 -2.50 7.00
CA THR A 315 -102.65 -3.22 8.12
C THR A 315 -102.09 -4.55 7.64
N PHE A 316 -100.81 -4.78 7.86
CA PHE A 316 -100.10 -6.00 7.49
C PHE A 316 -100.21 -7.09 8.58
N PRO A 317 -99.92 -8.37 8.26
CA PRO A 317 -100.04 -9.48 9.21
C PRO A 317 -99.08 -9.45 10.42
N ASP A 318 -98.06 -8.59 10.39
CA ASP A 318 -97.16 -8.33 11.53
C ASP A 318 -97.67 -7.17 12.43
N GLY A 319 -98.85 -6.62 12.14
CA GLY A 319 -99.44 -5.48 12.84
C GLY A 319 -98.90 -4.12 12.39
N THR A 320 -97.94 -4.06 11.46
CA THR A 320 -97.47 -2.78 10.92
C THR A 320 -98.48 -2.19 9.93
N THR A 321 -98.48 -0.86 9.80
CA THR A 321 -99.47 -0.15 8.98
C THR A 321 -98.85 0.82 7.98
N LYS A 322 -99.55 1.06 6.89
CA LYS A 322 -99.22 2.04 5.85
C LYS A 322 -100.49 2.81 5.48
N VAL A 323 -100.44 4.14 5.51
CA VAL A 323 -101.52 4.97 4.97
C VAL A 323 -101.31 5.14 3.47
N VAL A 324 -102.33 4.83 2.67
CA VAL A 324 -102.30 4.87 1.21
C VAL A 324 -103.42 5.80 0.70
N ASN A 325 -103.07 6.71 -0.20
CA ASN A 325 -104.05 7.58 -0.85
C ASN A 325 -104.73 6.84 -2.02
N PHE A 326 -106.05 6.90 -2.10
CA PHE A 326 -106.85 6.36 -3.21
C PHE A 326 -107.95 7.37 -3.62
N LYS A 327 -108.77 7.02 -4.62
CA LYS A 327 -109.83 7.91 -5.14
C LYS A 327 -111.22 7.42 -4.77
N LEU A 328 -112.01 8.33 -4.20
CA LEU A 328 -113.46 8.21 -4.04
C LEU A 328 -114.15 9.10 -5.09
N THR A 329 -115.14 8.57 -5.80
CA THR A 329 -115.94 9.32 -6.78
C THR A 329 -117.39 9.38 -6.33
N VAL A 330 -117.89 10.58 -6.06
CA VAL A 330 -119.27 10.83 -5.60
C VAL A 330 -120.07 11.38 -6.78
N THR A 331 -121.16 10.70 -7.14
CA THR A 331 -121.91 10.94 -8.39
C THR A 331 -123.27 11.57 -8.08
N ALA A 332 -123.57 12.72 -8.70
CA ALA A 332 -124.84 13.43 -8.52
C ALA A 332 -126.05 12.68 -9.09
N VAL A 333 -127.24 12.95 -8.53
CA VAL A 333 -128.50 12.47 -9.11
C VAL A 333 -128.86 13.34 -10.32
N ALA A 334 -129.10 12.71 -11.47
CA ALA A 334 -128.93 13.37 -12.77
C ALA A 334 -129.99 14.42 -13.14
N LYS A 335 -129.50 15.56 -13.66
CA LYS A 335 -130.21 16.50 -14.54
C LYS A 335 -129.17 17.12 -15.49
N GLU A 336 -129.46 17.17 -16.78
CA GLU A 336 -128.54 17.64 -17.84
C GLU A 336 -128.18 19.14 -17.62
N ILE A 337 -126.99 19.68 -17.96
CA ILE A 337 -126.25 19.61 -19.25
C ILE A 337 -124.70 19.75 -19.11
N THR A 338 -124.00 19.85 -20.25
CA THR A 338 -122.55 19.68 -20.56
C THR A 338 -121.62 20.93 -20.32
N PRO A 339 -120.26 20.87 -20.47
CA PRO A 339 -119.38 21.23 -19.33
C PRO A 339 -118.07 22.05 -19.63
N SER A 340 -117.22 22.17 -18.59
CA SER A 340 -115.73 22.21 -18.60
C SER A 340 -114.95 23.53 -18.80
N GLN A 341 -114.21 23.94 -17.75
CA GLN A 341 -112.79 24.34 -17.65
C GLN A 341 -112.55 25.23 -16.41
N PRO A 342 -111.30 25.46 -15.91
CA PRO A 342 -110.01 24.81 -16.18
C PRO A 342 -109.61 23.94 -14.94
N ASN A 343 -108.38 23.71 -14.44
CA ASN A 343 -107.00 24.05 -14.82
C ASN A 343 -105.99 23.03 -14.22
N THR A 344 -104.69 23.13 -14.56
CA THR A 344 -103.57 22.48 -13.84
C THR A 344 -102.37 23.44 -13.68
N SER A 345 -101.66 23.37 -12.55
CA SER A 345 -100.44 24.16 -12.29
C SER A 345 -99.16 23.37 -12.61
N HIS A 346 -98.12 24.08 -13.05
CA HIS A 346 -96.83 23.51 -13.44
C HIS A 346 -95.72 23.87 -12.43
N HIS A 347 -94.68 23.02 -12.35
CA HIS A 347 -93.47 23.24 -11.56
C HIS A 347 -92.31 23.77 -12.45
N GLN A 348 -91.36 24.47 -11.82
CA GLN A 348 -90.29 25.21 -12.49
C GLN A 348 -88.95 24.91 -11.79
N ASP A 349 -87.92 24.55 -12.56
CA ASP A 349 -86.62 24.11 -12.05
C ASP A 349 -85.50 25.15 -12.31
N ASN A 350 -84.57 25.24 -11.36
CA ASN A 350 -83.45 26.19 -11.41
C ASN A 350 -82.24 25.67 -12.22
N ILE A 351 -81.54 26.63 -12.83
CA ILE A 351 -80.39 26.42 -13.73
C ILE A 351 -79.12 27.06 -13.12
N GLU A 352 -77.98 26.38 -13.25
CA GLU A 352 -76.64 26.88 -12.89
C GLU A 352 -75.68 26.82 -14.10
N PRO A 353 -74.71 27.75 -14.26
CA PRO A 353 -73.69 27.66 -15.32
C PRO A 353 -72.82 26.40 -15.21
N LEU A 354 -72.17 26.02 -16.32
CA LEU A 354 -70.99 25.13 -16.27
C LEU A 354 -69.72 25.92 -15.90
N ASP A 355 -68.82 25.28 -15.17
CA ASP A 355 -67.46 25.79 -14.99
C ASP A 355 -66.67 25.83 -16.30
N GLY A 356 -65.80 26.84 -16.44
CA GLY A 356 -64.90 26.98 -17.59
C GLY A 356 -65.48 27.66 -18.84
N ILE A 357 -66.77 28.01 -18.88
CA ILE A 357 -67.37 28.76 -20.00
C ILE A 357 -67.07 30.27 -19.92
N THR A 358 -67.00 30.93 -21.08
CA THR A 358 -66.76 32.38 -21.19
C THR A 358 -67.94 33.20 -20.68
N ASP A 359 -67.70 34.46 -20.29
CA ASP A 359 -68.77 35.32 -19.78
C ASP A 359 -69.83 35.69 -20.84
N ALA A 360 -69.47 35.65 -22.14
CA ALA A 360 -70.44 35.74 -23.24
C ALA A 360 -71.38 34.51 -23.29
N GLN A 361 -70.87 33.31 -22.97
CA GLN A 361 -71.67 32.09 -22.85
C GLN A 361 -72.49 32.05 -21.54
N LYS A 362 -72.09 32.79 -20.50
CA LYS A 362 -72.94 33.01 -19.31
C LYS A 362 -74.08 33.98 -19.60
N ALA A 363 -73.79 35.07 -20.32
CA ALA A 363 -74.79 36.04 -20.74
C ALA A 363 -75.87 35.44 -21.66
N SER A 364 -75.53 34.45 -22.50
CA SER A 364 -76.47 33.88 -23.47
C SER A 364 -77.59 33.01 -22.86
N PHE A 365 -77.43 32.52 -21.62
CA PHE A 365 -78.50 31.81 -20.89
C PHE A 365 -79.13 32.64 -19.75
N ALA A 366 -78.65 33.86 -19.49
CA ALA A 366 -79.16 34.69 -18.40
C ALA A 366 -80.62 35.12 -18.64
N GLY A 367 -81.52 34.68 -17.76
CA GLY A 367 -82.97 34.98 -17.83
C GLY A 367 -83.86 33.84 -18.37
N TYR A 368 -83.26 32.72 -18.80
CA TYR A 368 -84.01 31.51 -19.18
C TYR A 368 -84.15 30.57 -17.97
N HIS A 369 -85.19 29.72 -17.97
CA HIS A 369 -85.46 28.71 -16.93
C HIS A 369 -85.97 27.39 -17.54
N VAL A 370 -86.09 26.34 -16.73
CA VAL A 370 -86.71 25.07 -17.17
C VAL A 370 -88.15 24.99 -16.66
N LEU A 371 -89.09 24.74 -17.58
CA LEU A 371 -90.49 24.45 -17.30
C LEU A 371 -90.87 23.18 -18.07
N ASP A 372 -91.45 22.18 -17.39
CA ASP A 372 -91.84 20.88 -17.97
C ASP A 372 -90.75 20.21 -18.84
N GLY A 373 -89.48 20.29 -18.40
CA GLY A 373 -88.33 19.72 -19.12
C GLY A 373 -87.94 20.46 -20.41
N ARG A 374 -88.41 21.70 -20.62
CA ARG A 374 -88.06 22.57 -21.76
C ARG A 374 -87.41 23.86 -21.27
N VAL A 375 -86.43 24.34 -22.03
CA VAL A 375 -85.87 25.69 -21.82
C VAL A 375 -86.92 26.70 -22.28
N VAL A 376 -87.28 27.63 -21.40
CA VAL A 376 -88.24 28.70 -21.66
C VAL A 376 -87.64 30.08 -21.37
N ASP A 377 -88.13 31.12 -22.05
CA ASP A 377 -87.80 32.52 -21.77
C ASP A 377 -88.38 33.00 -20.42
N ALA A 378 -88.05 34.21 -20.01
CA ALA A 378 -88.59 34.85 -18.80
C ALA A 378 -90.13 34.96 -18.76
N ASN A 379 -90.83 34.68 -19.87
CA ASN A 379 -92.28 34.71 -20.01
C ASN A 379 -92.90 33.29 -20.13
N GLY A 380 -92.11 32.23 -19.92
CA GLY A 380 -92.57 30.84 -20.03
C GLY A 380 -92.72 30.31 -21.46
N LYS A 381 -92.21 31.00 -22.49
CA LYS A 381 -92.27 30.54 -23.88
C LYS A 381 -91.08 29.63 -24.22
N PRO A 382 -91.29 28.43 -24.80
CA PRO A 382 -90.20 27.51 -25.13
C PRO A 382 -89.27 28.09 -26.20
N VAL A 383 -87.96 28.03 -25.95
CA VAL A 383 -86.94 28.60 -26.83
C VAL A 383 -86.61 27.62 -27.95
N ALA A 384 -86.81 28.04 -29.20
CA ALA A 384 -86.52 27.20 -30.37
C ALA A 384 -85.03 26.87 -30.48
N GLY A 385 -84.71 25.61 -30.82
CA GLY A 385 -83.34 25.12 -31.02
C GLY A 385 -82.58 24.72 -29.75
N TRP A 386 -82.96 25.22 -28.58
CA TRP A 386 -82.33 24.83 -27.31
C TRP A 386 -82.77 23.43 -26.89
N THR A 387 -81.84 22.62 -26.35
CA THR A 387 -82.15 21.24 -25.92
C THR A 387 -81.52 20.89 -24.58
N ILE A 388 -82.20 20.07 -23.78
CA ILE A 388 -81.69 19.52 -22.53
C ILE A 388 -81.29 18.06 -22.80
N ARG A 389 -80.06 17.66 -22.43
CA ARG A 389 -79.55 16.29 -22.54
C ARG A 389 -78.78 15.96 -21.27
N GLN A 390 -79.15 14.88 -20.58
CA GLN A 390 -78.47 14.40 -19.36
C GLN A 390 -78.32 15.49 -18.27
N GLY A 391 -79.32 16.37 -18.12
CA GLY A 391 -79.30 17.49 -17.17
C GLY A 391 -78.49 18.71 -17.62
N ILE A 392 -77.78 18.64 -18.75
CA ILE A 392 -77.05 19.74 -19.37
C ILE A 392 -77.91 20.43 -20.44
N ILE A 393 -77.86 21.76 -20.47
CA ILE A 393 -78.57 22.64 -21.39
C ILE A 393 -77.62 23.08 -22.50
N TYR A 394 -78.08 22.88 -23.74
CA TYR A 394 -77.39 23.25 -24.97
C TYR A 394 -78.17 24.36 -25.67
N ASN A 395 -77.45 25.38 -26.15
CA ASN A 395 -78.03 26.47 -26.93
C ASN A 395 -78.42 26.00 -28.35
N ALA A 396 -79.03 26.91 -29.13
CA ALA A 396 -79.43 26.65 -30.52
C ALA A 396 -78.27 26.32 -31.49
N GLU A 397 -77.02 26.53 -31.08
CA GLU A 397 -75.79 26.21 -31.84
C GLU A 397 -75.19 24.85 -31.43
N GLY A 398 -75.78 24.18 -30.43
CA GLY A 398 -75.30 22.90 -29.89
C GLY A 398 -74.19 23.03 -28.82
N VAL A 399 -73.99 24.23 -28.25
CA VAL A 399 -72.98 24.49 -27.21
C VAL A 399 -73.59 24.31 -25.82
N ALA A 400 -72.93 23.54 -24.95
CA ALA A 400 -73.32 23.39 -23.55
C ALA A 400 -73.06 24.70 -22.78
N VAL A 401 -74.07 25.20 -22.07
CA VAL A 401 -74.01 26.49 -21.35
C VAL A 401 -74.39 26.40 -19.87
N ALA A 402 -75.27 25.47 -19.50
CA ALA A 402 -75.76 25.38 -18.13
C ALA A 402 -76.19 23.95 -17.75
N LYS A 403 -76.41 23.69 -16.45
CA LYS A 403 -76.90 22.44 -15.86
C LYS A 403 -78.16 22.70 -15.01
N VAL A 404 -79.02 21.70 -14.87
CA VAL A 404 -80.14 21.73 -13.90
C VAL A 404 -79.61 21.33 -12.52
N GLY A 405 -79.92 22.11 -11.48
CA GLY A 405 -79.27 22.00 -10.17
C GLY A 405 -79.97 21.08 -9.14
N THR A 406 -79.17 20.42 -8.30
CA THR A 406 -79.60 19.71 -7.08
C THR A 406 -78.65 20.00 -5.91
N PRO A 407 -79.11 19.99 -4.64
CA PRO A 407 -78.40 20.63 -3.51
C PRO A 407 -77.17 19.87 -2.94
N MET A 408 -76.32 20.61 -2.23
CA MET A 408 -74.93 20.28 -1.87
C MET A 408 -74.70 19.41 -0.62
N ALA A 409 -73.52 18.75 -0.55
CA ALA A 409 -72.66 18.71 0.65
C ALA A 409 -71.16 18.46 0.29
N THR A 410 -70.23 18.91 1.17
CA THR A 410 -68.75 18.72 1.13
C THR A 410 -68.24 18.68 2.60
N PRO A 411 -66.93 18.63 2.98
CA PRO A 411 -65.64 18.47 2.24
C PRO A 411 -64.74 17.34 2.83
N THR A 412 -63.44 17.13 2.48
CA THR A 412 -62.27 17.80 3.11
C THR A 412 -60.91 17.34 2.50
N LYS A 413 -59.91 18.23 2.62
CA LYS A 413 -58.44 18.16 2.39
C LYS A 413 -57.70 16.91 2.94
N ALA A 414 -56.39 16.68 2.72
CA ALA A 414 -55.41 16.96 1.63
C ALA A 414 -53.99 16.62 2.16
N GLU A 415 -53.04 16.15 1.32
CA GLU A 415 -51.58 16.34 1.47
C GLU A 415 -50.80 15.63 0.32
N THR A 416 -49.52 15.93 0.10
CA THR A 416 -48.96 16.99 -0.77
C THR A 416 -47.48 16.67 -1.02
N THR A 417 -47.13 16.34 -2.26
CA THR A 417 -45.77 16.27 -2.87
C THR A 417 -44.68 15.35 -2.29
N LEU A 418 -44.23 14.41 -3.13
CA LEU A 418 -42.85 13.90 -3.10
C LEU A 418 -41.86 14.99 -3.52
N LYS A 419 -40.64 14.96 -2.96
CA LYS A 419 -39.41 15.41 -3.65
C LYS A 419 -38.34 14.33 -3.58
N ARG A 420 -37.66 14.10 -4.70
CA ARG A 420 -36.57 13.13 -4.85
C ARG A 420 -35.28 13.90 -5.12
N THR A 421 -34.24 13.66 -4.34
CA THR A 421 -32.92 14.29 -4.51
C THR A 421 -31.85 13.21 -4.49
N THR A 422 -31.08 13.10 -5.57
CA THR A 422 -30.12 12.01 -5.77
C THR A 422 -28.68 12.53 -5.63
N THR A 423 -28.12 12.49 -4.42
CA THR A 423 -26.66 12.49 -4.16
C THR A 423 -26.38 12.13 -2.70
N LEU A 424 -25.29 11.41 -2.46
CA LEU A 424 -24.65 11.24 -1.15
C LEU A 424 -23.20 11.75 -1.26
N PRO A 425 -22.60 12.28 -0.17
CA PRO A 425 -21.33 12.99 -0.23
C PRO A 425 -20.11 12.07 -0.34
N GLN A 426 -19.00 12.61 -0.84
CA GLN A 426 -17.67 12.00 -0.68
C GLN A 426 -17.23 12.06 0.78
N THR A 427 -16.54 11.01 1.24
CA THR A 427 -15.88 10.96 2.55
C THR A 427 -14.47 11.56 2.49
N GLY A 428 -14.16 12.46 3.42
CA GLY A 428 -12.78 12.92 3.65
C GLY A 428 -11.92 11.91 4.40
N GLU A 429 -10.62 12.12 4.39
CA GLU A 429 -9.60 11.21 4.93
C GLU A 429 -9.52 11.21 6.47
N ASN A 430 -9.33 10.05 7.09
CA ASN A 430 -8.11 9.76 7.87
C ASN A 430 -8.07 8.32 8.45
N GLU A 431 -6.89 7.71 8.35
CA GLU A 431 -6.25 6.82 9.34
C GLU A 431 -7.15 5.93 10.25
N SER A 432 -7.45 4.71 9.78
CA SER A 432 -7.12 3.44 10.47
C SER A 432 -7.93 2.26 9.91
N SER A 433 -7.27 1.25 9.33
CA SER A 433 -7.92 -0.01 8.91
C SER A 433 -6.94 -1.15 8.65
N TRP A 434 -7.01 -2.21 9.47
CA TRP A 434 -6.56 -3.56 9.10
C TRP A 434 -7.36 -4.68 9.81
N LEU A 435 -8.70 -4.63 9.78
CA LEU A 435 -9.55 -5.74 10.27
C LEU A 435 -10.56 -6.22 9.22
N SER A 436 -10.03 -6.73 8.12
CA SER A 436 -10.73 -7.58 7.15
C SER A 436 -9.79 -8.72 6.75
N ALA A 437 -10.08 -9.93 7.24
CA ALA A 437 -9.16 -11.06 7.20
C ALA A 437 -9.53 -12.10 6.13
N LEU A 438 -8.59 -13.04 5.90
CA LEU A 438 -8.76 -14.30 5.16
C LEU A 438 -8.97 -14.19 3.64
N GLY A 439 -7.90 -13.82 2.93
CA GLY A 439 -7.61 -14.49 1.67
C GLY A 439 -7.07 -15.90 1.93
N LEU A 440 -7.46 -16.90 1.12
CA LEU A 440 -7.08 -18.31 1.32
C LEU A 440 -6.55 -18.93 0.01
N THR A 441 -5.24 -18.84 -0.18
CA THR A 441 -4.43 -19.75 -1.02
C THR A 441 -2.95 -19.52 -0.71
N VAL A 442 -2.27 -20.51 -0.12
CA VAL A 442 -0.79 -20.52 0.03
C VAL A 442 -0.26 -21.73 -0.73
N LEU A 443 0.81 -21.52 -1.50
CA LEU A 443 1.43 -22.56 -2.32
C LEU A 443 2.15 -23.59 -1.44
N GLY A 444 2.09 -24.86 -1.83
CA GLY A 444 2.98 -25.89 -1.28
C GLY A 444 4.40 -25.70 -1.81
N THR A 445 5.35 -25.38 -0.92
CA THR A 445 6.78 -25.32 -1.23
C THR A 445 7.47 -26.65 -0.92
N VAL A 446 8.24 -27.19 -1.87
CA VAL A 446 9.24 -28.24 -1.61
C VAL A 446 10.61 -27.76 -2.09
N SER A 447 11.62 -27.95 -1.25
CA SER A 447 12.92 -27.27 -1.34
C SER A 447 13.92 -27.97 -2.25
N ALA A 448 14.67 -27.21 -3.08
CA ALA A 448 15.82 -27.74 -3.84
C ALA A 448 16.84 -26.65 -4.26
N LEU A 449 17.61 -26.11 -3.30
CA LEU A 449 18.83 -25.33 -3.56
C LEU A 449 19.88 -25.62 -2.48
N GLY A 450 21.13 -25.93 -2.87
CA GLY A 450 22.21 -26.16 -1.89
C GLY A 450 23.29 -27.17 -2.30
N ALA A 451 23.81 -27.12 -3.54
CA ALA A 451 24.88 -28.02 -3.99
C ALA A 451 25.94 -27.32 -4.85
N THR A 452 26.83 -26.56 -4.20
CA THR A 452 28.02 -25.97 -4.84
C THR A 452 29.28 -26.41 -4.10
N LEU A 453 29.86 -27.52 -4.51
CA LEU A 453 31.15 -28.00 -4.01
C LEU A 453 32.18 -27.98 -5.16
N GLY A 454 33.21 -27.14 -5.02
CA GLY A 454 34.18 -26.92 -6.09
C GLY A 454 35.17 -28.06 -6.27
N LEU A 455 35.53 -28.39 -7.51
CA LEU A 455 36.62 -29.31 -7.81
C LEU A 455 37.94 -28.70 -7.35
N ARG A 456 38.67 -29.40 -6.46
CA ARG A 456 40.10 -29.13 -6.27
C ARG A 456 40.87 -29.57 -7.51
N LYS A 457 41.71 -28.68 -8.02
CA LYS A 457 42.74 -29.00 -9.01
C LYS A 457 43.91 -29.67 -8.29
N GLN A 458 44.43 -30.78 -8.82
CA GLN A 458 45.69 -31.36 -8.38
C GLN A 458 46.86 -30.55 -8.93
N ASN A 459 47.89 -30.41 -8.10
CA ASN A 459 49.30 -30.25 -8.44
C ASN A 459 50.06 -31.30 -7.61
#